data_AF-A0A350MNH8-F1
#
_entry.id   AF-A0A350MNH8-F1
#
_cell.length_a   1.000
_cell.length_b   1.000
_cell.length_c   1.000
_cell.angle_alpha   90.00
_cell.angle_beta   90.00
_cell.angle_gamma   90.00
#
_symmetry.space_group_name_H-M   'P 1'
#
loop_
_entity.id
_entity.type
_entity.pdbx_description
1 polymer ?
#
loop_
_entity_poly.entity_id
_entity_poly.type
_entity_poly.pdbx_seq_one_letter_code
_entity_poly.pdbx_strand_id
1 'polypeptide(L)'
;MININPVELNLNFPNDSLNMVFMQPYLMVDLGGVPYRWINTAAPEQLIRITRTLEIAKTVNHEKAHFTVFPEYSIPGIAGIRMIQEVLSHQSWQAGTVVIAGVDGLSRDEYEILCSEANTEVSPANQAVNIHAGSWFNCSITWVKDNDGNLRRWLQLKLNPAWPERRATDRDMCRGSSVNLFKARFTDRSECNFLSLICFDWIGRVGDNYGIWSVLSKISNIWGQNRKRIDFAFVPQYNPEPNHNSFLENARDYFQQRTQYRFIERDSGCAIIFVNTAGGLRPGKYNQYGYSSLIFSELSPYDMKSCPPTYSLNPKKLRGTNTLDRCKDVLLREMGACIHSFRFNLPQYINLGVPDRSRPLSEAKVHQIDTNIIDPRIPGDSVPASVKWVNDQLDTINSYLFQEDIHPLKEHFDTLHQQICQEIRACADKFLREGMVKVACSYGKWLDNEKTQQNVDDWDQEERQCLETWVHSLAFIGSVVKITLKDSVWHALMIVEEKGAKRVVDIIILNGNTHQKNLEYLKKVNFQSTEERKTIIISRTSPEKPMTDKDKEIYDTDTNIYRCGFHDLISSLSASNRAELIAKIRGAIGDISG
;
A
#
# COMPACT_ATOMS: atom_id res chain seq x y z
N MET A 1 28.14 -22.17 -8.35
CA MET A 1 27.74 -22.69 -7.03
C MET A 1 27.64 -21.51 -6.08
N ILE A 2 26.65 -21.45 -5.17
CA ILE A 2 26.55 -20.37 -4.17
C ILE A 2 27.36 -20.71 -2.91
N ASN A 3 28.04 -19.69 -2.38
CA ASN A 3 28.68 -19.67 -1.07
C ASN A 3 27.82 -18.90 -0.06
N ILE A 4 27.82 -19.32 1.20
CA ILE A 4 27.21 -18.54 2.29
C ILE A 4 28.35 -18.00 3.13
N ASN A 5 28.32 -16.70 3.40
CA ASN A 5 29.30 -16.02 4.23
C ASN A 5 28.65 -15.70 5.58
N PRO A 6 28.94 -16.45 6.65
CA PRO A 6 28.48 -16.09 7.99
C PRO A 6 29.15 -14.79 8.43
N VAL A 7 28.36 -13.83 8.92
CA VAL A 7 28.85 -12.54 9.40
C VAL A 7 28.36 -12.32 10.83
N GLU A 8 29.27 -12.35 11.80
CA GLU A 8 28.96 -12.01 13.18
C GLU A 8 28.92 -10.48 13.35
N LEU A 9 27.83 -9.96 13.90
CA LEU A 9 27.60 -8.54 14.11
C LEU A 9 27.52 -8.23 15.61
N ASN A 10 28.17 -7.14 16.03
CA ASN A 10 27.95 -6.55 17.36
C ASN A 10 26.66 -5.71 17.35
N LEU A 11 25.51 -6.38 17.27
CA LEU A 11 24.18 -5.77 17.29
C LEU A 11 23.32 -6.43 18.36
N ASN A 12 22.65 -5.60 19.17
CA ASN A 12 21.66 -6.03 20.15
C ASN A 12 20.32 -5.39 19.82
N PHE A 13 19.42 -6.15 19.21
CA PHE A 13 18.07 -5.71 18.91
C PHE A 13 17.14 -5.88 20.12
N PRO A 14 16.13 -5.01 20.32
CA PRO A 14 15.08 -5.28 21.29
C PRO A 14 14.41 -6.62 20.97
N ASN A 15 14.09 -7.37 22.02
CA ASN A 15 13.47 -8.68 21.89
C ASN A 15 11.95 -8.60 21.71
N ASP A 16 11.28 -7.50 22.02
CA ASP A 16 9.84 -7.37 21.86
C ASP A 16 9.42 -6.87 20.47
N SER A 17 10.10 -5.83 19.97
CA SER A 17 9.71 -5.18 18.72
C SER A 17 10.86 -4.44 18.03
N LEU A 18 10.73 -4.24 16.72
CA LEU A 18 11.69 -3.54 15.88
C LEU A 18 11.03 -2.41 15.11
N ASN A 19 11.50 -1.18 15.28
CA ASN A 19 11.17 -0.10 14.35
C ASN A 19 11.80 -0.38 12.96
N MET A 20 11.00 -0.27 11.90
CA MET A 20 11.43 -0.44 10.51
C MET A 20 10.95 0.72 9.64
N VAL A 21 11.75 1.07 8.64
CA VAL A 21 11.41 2.08 7.62
C VAL A 21 11.68 1.53 6.22
N PHE A 22 10.67 1.52 5.36
CA PHE A 22 10.78 1.09 3.97
C PHE A 22 10.56 2.26 3.02
N MET A 23 11.48 2.47 2.09
CA MET A 23 11.26 3.37 0.97
C MET A 23 10.50 2.61 -0.13
N GLN A 24 9.46 3.23 -0.69
CA GLN A 24 8.79 2.74 -1.90
C GLN A 24 8.86 3.85 -2.95
N PRO A 25 9.99 4.02 -3.67
CA PRO A 25 10.16 5.07 -4.66
C PRO A 25 9.62 4.64 -6.03
N TYR A 26 9.14 5.59 -6.83
CA TYR A 26 9.00 5.37 -8.26
C TYR A 26 10.35 5.55 -8.94
N LEU A 27 10.81 4.53 -9.65
CA LEU A 27 12.12 4.55 -10.27
C LEU A 27 12.10 5.18 -11.66
N MET A 28 13.03 6.11 -11.89
CA MET A 28 13.31 6.68 -13.21
C MET A 28 14.68 6.19 -13.70
N VAL A 29 14.76 4.88 -13.93
CA VAL A 29 15.96 4.17 -14.39
C VAL A 29 15.86 3.95 -15.89
N ASP A 30 16.95 4.23 -16.61
CA ASP A 30 17.08 3.87 -18.02
C ASP A 30 17.31 2.36 -18.16
N LEU A 31 16.28 1.66 -18.63
CA LEU A 31 16.33 0.23 -18.93
C LEU A 31 16.68 -0.04 -20.40
N GLY A 32 16.86 1.00 -21.21
CA GLY A 32 17.20 0.92 -22.63
C GLY A 32 18.68 0.68 -22.88
N GLY A 33 19.56 1.06 -21.94
CA GLY A 33 21.00 0.82 -22.00
C GLY A 33 21.52 0.09 -20.76
N VAL A 34 22.64 -0.62 -20.89
CA VAL A 34 23.35 -1.24 -19.74
C VAL A 34 24.65 -0.50 -19.42
N PRO A 35 24.98 -0.31 -18.13
CA PRO A 35 24.19 -0.68 -16.94
C PRO A 35 22.88 0.12 -16.78
N TYR A 36 21.90 -0.48 -16.10
CA TYR A 36 20.61 0.17 -15.78
C TYR A 36 20.79 1.28 -14.75
N ARG A 37 20.93 2.53 -15.20
CA ARG A 37 21.22 3.68 -14.34
C ARG A 37 20.02 4.59 -14.16
N TRP A 38 19.99 5.32 -13.06
CA TRP A 38 19.10 6.46 -12.95
C TRP A 38 19.31 7.45 -14.10
N ILE A 39 18.21 7.98 -14.63
CA ILE A 39 18.26 9.09 -15.57
C ILE A 39 18.91 10.27 -14.85
N ASN A 40 19.93 10.88 -15.47
CA ASN A 40 20.75 11.94 -14.86
C ASN A 40 19.91 13.10 -14.29
N THR A 41 18.80 13.46 -14.95
CA THR A 41 17.91 14.54 -14.49
C THR A 41 17.01 14.16 -13.31
N ALA A 42 16.82 12.87 -13.05
CA ALA A 42 15.99 12.36 -11.95
C ALA A 42 16.81 11.96 -10.72
N ALA A 43 18.10 11.64 -10.88
CA ALA A 43 18.98 11.21 -9.79
C ALA A 43 19.06 12.22 -8.62
N PRO A 44 19.20 13.54 -8.84
CA PRO A 44 19.26 14.51 -7.73
C PRO A 44 18.02 14.48 -6.83
N GLU A 45 16.83 14.41 -7.42
CA GLU A 45 15.57 14.34 -6.67
C GLU A 45 15.50 13.05 -5.85
N GLN A 46 15.97 11.93 -6.42
CA GLN A 46 16.05 10.68 -5.68
C GLN A 46 16.99 10.76 -4.46
N LEU A 47 18.10 11.49 -4.54
CA LEU A 47 18.98 11.70 -3.39
C LEU A 47 18.30 12.50 -2.27
N ILE A 48 17.47 13.48 -2.61
CA ILE A 48 16.64 14.22 -1.65
C ILE A 48 15.66 13.28 -0.96
N ARG A 49 14.99 12.42 -1.72
CA ARG A 49 14.04 11.42 -1.19
C ARG A 49 14.72 10.39 -0.28
N ILE A 50 15.93 9.94 -0.61
CA ILE A 50 16.73 9.05 0.24
C ILE A 50 17.09 9.77 1.54
N THR A 51 17.56 11.02 1.48
CA THR A 51 17.90 11.82 2.67
C THR A 51 16.69 11.95 3.59
N ARG A 52 15.52 12.29 3.03
CA ARG A 52 14.27 12.35 3.80
C ARG A 52 13.90 11.02 4.44
N THR A 53 14.07 9.91 3.72
CA THR A 53 13.84 8.57 4.28
C THR A 53 14.74 8.30 5.48
N LEU A 54 16.02 8.69 5.39
CA LEU A 54 16.97 8.55 6.50
C LEU A 54 16.60 9.45 7.69
N GLU A 55 16.14 10.68 7.47
CA GLU A 55 15.67 11.56 8.56
C GLU A 55 14.44 10.99 9.29
N ILE A 56 13.50 10.36 8.57
CA ILE A 56 12.38 9.63 9.18
C ILE A 56 12.92 8.44 9.99
N ALA A 57 13.84 7.66 9.42
CA ALA A 57 14.43 6.50 10.09
C ALA A 57 15.21 6.87 11.36
N LYS A 58 15.78 8.06 11.44
CA LYS A 58 16.51 8.56 12.61
C LYS A 58 15.60 8.88 13.82
N THR A 59 14.31 9.11 13.59
CA THR A 59 13.35 9.61 14.59
C THR A 59 12.04 8.82 14.68
N VAL A 60 11.95 7.68 13.98
CA VAL A 60 10.73 6.86 13.92
C VAL A 60 10.27 6.47 15.33
N ASN A 61 9.00 6.73 15.63
CA ASN A 61 8.38 6.46 16.94
C ASN A 61 9.13 7.08 18.13
N HIS A 62 9.75 8.25 17.92
CA HIS A 62 10.61 8.94 18.90
C HIS A 62 11.89 8.19 19.26
N GLU A 63 12.25 7.19 18.46
CA GLU A 63 13.45 6.36 18.58
C GLU A 63 14.19 6.33 17.22
N LYS A 64 14.97 5.27 16.97
CA LYS A 64 15.61 4.96 15.69
C LYS A 64 14.95 3.78 15.00
N ALA A 65 15.11 3.68 13.68
CA ALA A 65 14.85 2.46 12.93
C ALA A 65 15.97 1.44 13.18
N HIS A 66 15.62 0.19 13.46
CA HIS A 66 16.57 -0.91 13.49
C HIS A 66 16.91 -1.38 12.08
N PHE A 67 15.92 -1.36 11.18
CA PHE A 67 16.09 -1.67 9.77
C PHE A 67 15.55 -0.53 8.90
N THR A 68 16.36 -0.05 7.97
CA THR A 68 15.92 0.79 6.86
C THR A 68 16.17 0.07 5.54
N VAL A 69 15.14 -0.09 4.72
CA VAL A 69 15.22 -0.86 3.49
C VAL A 69 14.88 -0.01 2.28
N PHE A 70 15.80 0.02 1.33
CA PHE A 70 15.66 0.64 0.03
C PHE A 70 15.62 -0.48 -1.03
N PRO A 71 14.62 -0.48 -1.92
CA PRO A 71 14.43 -1.58 -2.88
C PRO A 71 15.56 -1.64 -3.92
N GLU A 72 15.54 -2.68 -4.75
CA GLU A 72 16.44 -2.81 -5.89
C GLU A 72 16.43 -1.53 -6.77
N TYR A 73 17.61 -1.14 -7.28
CA TYR A 73 17.80 0.04 -8.15
C TYR A 73 17.42 1.41 -7.56
N SER A 74 17.14 1.50 -6.25
CA SER A 74 16.69 2.75 -5.64
C SER A 74 17.80 3.75 -5.34
N ILE A 75 19.06 3.31 -5.27
CA ILE A 75 20.21 4.18 -4.96
C ILE A 75 20.94 4.59 -6.26
N PRO A 76 21.05 5.90 -6.57
CA PRO A 76 21.75 6.39 -7.77
C PRO A 76 23.28 6.29 -7.63
N GLY A 77 23.86 5.19 -8.11
CA GLY A 77 25.29 4.94 -8.29
C GLY A 77 26.15 5.20 -7.06
N ILE A 78 27.43 5.47 -7.32
CA ILE A 78 28.44 5.79 -6.29
C ILE A 78 28.05 7.03 -5.47
N ALA A 79 27.43 8.03 -6.10
CA ALA A 79 27.03 9.26 -5.43
C ALA A 79 25.99 8.99 -4.32
N GLY A 80 24.96 8.19 -4.61
CA GLY A 80 23.96 7.78 -3.63
C GLY A 80 24.55 6.92 -2.51
N ILE A 81 25.45 5.99 -2.85
CA ILE A 81 26.17 5.17 -1.86
C ILE A 81 26.97 6.05 -0.89
N ARG A 82 27.72 7.03 -1.40
CA ARG A 82 28.54 7.95 -0.60
C ARG A 82 27.68 8.84 0.29
N MET A 83 26.57 9.35 -0.23
CA MET A 83 25.65 10.16 0.57
C MET A 83 25.08 9.36 1.75
N ILE A 84 24.62 8.12 1.53
CA ILE A 84 24.14 7.26 2.61
C ILE A 84 25.28 7.01 3.62
N GLN A 85 26.47 6.64 3.14
CA GLN A 85 27.64 6.41 4.00
C GLN A 85 27.94 7.63 4.88
N GLU A 86 27.90 8.84 4.33
CA GLU A 86 28.13 10.09 5.05
C GLU A 86 27.10 10.30 6.17
N VAL A 87 25.81 10.16 5.85
CA VAL A 87 24.72 10.30 6.83
C VAL A 87 24.86 9.28 7.96
N LEU A 88 25.13 8.01 7.63
CA LEU A 88 25.27 6.94 8.63
C LEU A 88 26.54 7.08 9.48
N SER A 89 27.60 7.66 8.92
CA SER A 89 28.86 7.90 9.65
C SER A 89 28.72 9.01 10.70
N HIS A 90 27.79 9.95 10.50
CA HIS A 90 27.58 11.07 11.41
C HIS A 90 27.21 10.60 12.84
N GLN A 91 27.72 11.29 13.87
CA GLN A 91 27.48 10.91 15.27
C GLN A 91 26.01 10.98 15.68
N SER A 92 25.23 11.85 15.02
CA SER A 92 23.79 11.95 15.24
C SER A 92 23.00 10.74 14.72
N TRP A 93 23.59 9.90 13.86
CA TRP A 93 23.01 8.61 13.49
C TRP A 93 23.32 7.58 14.57
N GLN A 94 22.28 7.00 15.17
CA GLN A 94 22.42 6.13 16.32
C GLN A 94 23.06 4.78 15.95
N ALA A 95 23.83 4.22 16.88
CA ALA A 95 24.37 2.85 16.84
C ALA A 95 23.24 1.80 16.80
N GLY A 96 23.54 0.55 16.47
CA GLY A 96 22.57 -0.54 16.51
C GLY A 96 21.55 -0.51 15.36
N THR A 97 21.96 -0.11 14.16
CA THR A 97 21.07 0.06 12.99
C THR A 97 21.62 -0.66 11.77
N VAL A 98 20.71 -1.17 10.94
CA VAL A 98 21.01 -1.83 9.66
C VAL A 98 20.30 -1.09 8.52
N VAL A 99 21.03 -0.78 7.45
CA VAL A 99 20.47 -0.25 6.21
C VAL A 99 20.74 -1.23 5.09
N ILE A 100 19.69 -1.68 4.38
CA ILE A 100 19.79 -2.59 3.23
C ILE A 100 19.34 -1.79 2.01
N ALA A 101 20.18 -1.65 0.99
CA ALA A 101 19.81 -0.89 -0.20
C ALA A 101 20.21 -1.60 -1.50
N GLY A 102 19.33 -1.56 -2.50
CA GLY A 102 19.67 -1.91 -3.87
C GLY A 102 20.19 -0.71 -4.65
N VAL A 103 21.34 -0.85 -5.26
CA VAL A 103 21.98 0.19 -6.08
C VAL A 103 21.53 0.02 -7.53
N ASP A 104 21.44 1.13 -8.27
CA ASP A 104 21.36 1.07 -9.72
C ASP A 104 22.59 0.35 -10.33
N GLY A 105 22.53 0.11 -11.64
CA GLY A 105 23.55 -0.64 -12.35
C GLY A 105 24.91 0.06 -12.30
N LEU A 106 25.92 -0.65 -11.80
CA LEU A 106 27.30 -0.16 -11.76
C LEU A 106 28.12 -0.69 -12.94
N SER A 107 29.07 0.12 -13.40
CA SER A 107 30.15 -0.35 -14.25
C SER A 107 31.16 -1.18 -13.44
N ARG A 108 32.08 -1.87 -14.14
CA ARG A 108 33.21 -2.54 -13.49
C ARG A 108 34.07 -1.59 -12.69
N ASP A 109 34.45 -0.45 -13.27
CA ASP A 109 35.33 0.51 -12.61
C ASP A 109 34.69 1.05 -11.33
N GLU A 110 33.39 1.36 -11.38
CA GLU A 110 32.64 1.79 -10.19
C GLU A 110 32.58 0.69 -9.12
N TYR A 111 32.32 -0.56 -9.53
CA TYR A 111 32.29 -1.69 -8.60
C TYR A 111 33.67 -1.95 -7.97
N GLU A 112 34.75 -1.84 -8.75
CA GLU A 112 36.12 -1.99 -8.28
C GLU A 112 36.50 -0.89 -7.27
N ILE A 113 36.12 0.36 -7.56
CA ILE A 113 36.26 1.47 -6.61
C ILE A 113 35.57 1.12 -5.28
N LEU A 114 34.31 0.68 -5.32
CA LEU A 114 33.59 0.31 -4.10
C LEU A 114 34.25 -0.83 -3.33
N CYS A 115 34.71 -1.88 -4.03
CA CYS A 115 35.40 -3.00 -3.39
C CYS A 115 36.69 -2.58 -2.68
N SER A 116 37.35 -1.51 -3.17
CA SER A 116 38.59 -0.99 -2.60
C SER A 116 38.40 0.01 -1.44
N GLU A 117 37.19 0.55 -1.25
CA GLU A 117 36.91 1.54 -0.21
C GLU A 117 36.96 0.92 1.19
N ALA A 118 37.53 1.63 2.16
CA ALA A 118 37.67 1.17 3.54
C ALA A 118 36.33 0.74 4.16
N ASN A 119 36.39 -0.22 5.09
CA ASN A 119 35.21 -0.80 5.77
C ASN A 119 34.18 -1.44 4.83
N THR A 120 34.59 -1.79 3.60
CA THR A 120 33.79 -2.54 2.65
C THR A 120 34.21 -4.01 2.66
N GLU A 121 33.24 -4.88 2.91
CA GLU A 121 33.41 -6.32 2.89
C GLU A 121 32.80 -6.90 1.62
N VAL A 122 33.60 -7.68 0.89
CA VAL A 122 33.18 -8.35 -0.35
C VAL A 122 33.66 -9.79 -0.30
N SER A 123 32.76 -10.71 -0.65
CA SER A 123 33.11 -12.13 -0.81
C SER A 123 34.29 -12.29 -1.78
N PRO A 124 35.29 -13.13 -1.47
CA PRO A 124 36.43 -13.37 -2.36
C PRO A 124 36.01 -13.74 -3.80
N ALA A 125 34.93 -14.51 -3.92
CA ALA A 125 34.41 -14.96 -5.21
C ALA A 125 33.69 -13.85 -6.01
N ASN A 126 33.34 -12.73 -5.38
CA ASN A 126 32.73 -11.56 -6.02
C ASN A 126 33.71 -10.38 -6.14
N GLN A 127 34.99 -10.54 -5.80
CA GLN A 127 35.98 -9.47 -5.97
C GLN A 127 36.10 -9.05 -7.44
N ALA A 128 36.21 -7.75 -7.70
CA ALA A 128 36.22 -7.18 -9.06
C ALA A 128 37.32 -7.77 -9.98
N VAL A 129 38.46 -8.19 -9.39
CA VAL A 129 39.57 -8.85 -10.12
C VAL A 129 39.16 -10.18 -10.76
N ASN A 130 38.16 -10.87 -10.18
CA ASN A 130 37.72 -12.19 -10.63
C ASN A 130 36.62 -12.14 -11.70
N ILE A 131 36.31 -10.94 -12.22
CA ILE A 131 35.13 -10.68 -13.06
C ILE A 131 35.55 -10.11 -14.41
N HIS A 132 34.79 -10.46 -15.46
CA HIS A 132 35.07 -10.08 -16.84
C HIS A 132 34.97 -8.56 -17.06
N ALA A 133 35.86 -8.00 -17.91
CA ALA A 133 36.00 -6.56 -18.12
C ALA A 133 34.79 -5.84 -18.72
N GLY A 134 33.97 -6.55 -19.48
CA GLY A 134 32.76 -6.01 -20.09
C GLY A 134 31.49 -6.14 -19.26
N SER A 135 31.56 -6.67 -18.03
CA SER A 135 30.36 -6.91 -17.21
C SER A 135 29.88 -5.64 -16.51
N TRP A 136 28.59 -5.63 -16.19
CA TRP A 136 27.97 -4.65 -15.30
C TRP A 136 27.33 -5.33 -14.10
N PHE A 137 27.00 -4.56 -13.06
CA PHE A 137 26.66 -5.12 -11.75
C PHE A 137 25.33 -4.59 -11.24
N ASN A 138 24.44 -5.51 -10.86
CA ASN A 138 23.33 -5.23 -9.97
C ASN A 138 23.71 -5.76 -8.58
N CYS A 139 23.69 -4.89 -7.58
CA CYS A 139 24.11 -5.25 -6.24
C CYS A 139 23.27 -4.59 -5.16
N SER A 140 23.31 -5.20 -3.98
CA SER A 140 22.81 -4.62 -2.75
C SER A 140 23.96 -4.39 -1.79
N ILE A 141 23.84 -3.32 -1.00
CA ILE A 141 24.76 -2.98 0.06
C ILE A 141 23.99 -3.06 1.37
N THR A 142 24.57 -3.77 2.35
CA THR A 142 24.10 -3.75 3.73
C THR A 142 25.08 -2.95 4.56
N TRP A 143 24.66 -1.81 5.12
CA TRP A 143 25.42 -1.07 6.13
C TRP A 143 24.98 -1.48 7.51
N VAL A 144 25.95 -1.62 8.41
CA VAL A 144 25.70 -1.85 9.83
C VAL A 144 26.49 -0.82 10.62
N LYS A 145 25.78 0.00 11.39
CA LYS A 145 26.37 0.76 12.49
C LYS A 145 26.20 -0.06 13.75
N ASP A 146 27.29 -0.67 14.20
CA ASP A 146 27.26 -1.59 15.34
C ASP A 146 27.01 -0.86 16.67
N ASN A 147 26.90 -1.60 17.78
CA ASN A 147 26.64 -1.04 19.10
C ASN A 147 27.77 -0.12 19.60
N ASP A 148 28.99 -0.28 19.08
CA ASP A 148 30.14 0.56 19.43
C ASP A 148 30.21 1.83 18.54
N GLY A 149 29.28 1.96 17.59
CA GLY A 149 29.19 3.08 16.66
C GLY A 149 30.06 2.91 15.40
N ASN A 150 30.73 1.77 15.22
CA ASN A 150 31.53 1.51 14.03
C ASN A 150 30.61 1.21 12.84
N LEU A 151 30.88 1.85 11.70
CA LEU A 151 30.15 1.64 10.47
C LEU A 151 30.93 0.75 9.52
N ARG A 152 30.33 -0.38 9.13
CA ARG A 152 30.84 -1.30 8.11
C ARG A 152 29.76 -1.56 7.06
N ARG A 153 30.17 -1.97 5.86
CA ARG A 153 29.23 -2.31 4.80
C ARG A 153 29.64 -3.57 4.04
N TRP A 154 28.66 -4.33 3.58
CA TRP A 154 28.85 -5.56 2.82
C TRP A 154 28.22 -5.44 1.44
N LEU A 155 28.99 -5.71 0.39
CA LEU A 155 28.48 -5.78 -0.98
C LEU A 155 28.01 -7.19 -1.30
N GLN A 156 26.80 -7.31 -1.86
CA GLN A 156 26.26 -8.56 -2.38
C GLN A 156 25.78 -8.36 -3.82
N LEU A 157 26.41 -9.07 -4.76
CA LEU A 157 25.95 -9.11 -6.15
C LEU A 157 24.69 -9.95 -6.28
N LYS A 158 23.78 -9.52 -7.16
CA LYS A 158 22.58 -10.27 -7.52
C LYS A 158 22.95 -11.62 -8.13
N LEU A 159 22.38 -12.70 -7.62
CA LEU A 159 22.72 -14.06 -8.04
C LEU A 159 22.14 -14.38 -9.43
N ASN A 160 20.93 -13.90 -9.71
CA ASN A 160 20.18 -14.25 -10.90
C ASN A 160 19.61 -13.01 -11.58
N PRO A 161 19.92 -12.80 -12.87
CA PRO A 161 19.26 -11.74 -13.60
C PRO A 161 17.76 -12.03 -13.74
N ALA A 162 16.95 -11.00 -13.50
CA ALA A 162 15.56 -10.93 -13.89
C ALA A 162 15.44 -10.88 -15.42
N TRP A 163 14.23 -11.06 -15.93
CA TRP A 163 14.01 -11.15 -17.37
C TRP A 163 14.45 -9.90 -18.17
N PRO A 164 14.22 -8.64 -17.72
CA PRO A 164 14.75 -7.47 -18.41
C PRO A 164 16.28 -7.53 -18.53
N GLU A 165 16.96 -7.86 -17.43
CA GLU A 165 18.43 -7.94 -17.34
C GLU A 165 19.00 -9.03 -18.24
N ARG A 166 18.28 -10.15 -18.44
CA ARG A 166 18.67 -11.22 -19.36
C ARG A 166 18.55 -10.82 -20.83
N ARG A 167 17.72 -9.82 -21.15
CA ARG A 167 17.47 -9.37 -22.52
C ARG A 167 18.45 -8.31 -22.99
N ALA A 168 19.25 -7.74 -22.10
CA ALA A 168 20.30 -6.81 -22.49
C ALA A 168 21.31 -7.52 -23.40
N THR A 169 21.44 -7.07 -24.65
CA THR A 169 22.26 -7.72 -25.68
C THR A 169 23.72 -7.30 -25.66
N ASP A 170 24.01 -6.13 -25.08
CA ASP A 170 25.30 -5.46 -25.30
C ASP A 170 26.36 -5.86 -24.26
N ARG A 171 25.93 -6.20 -23.04
CA ARG A 171 26.78 -6.63 -21.93
C ARG A 171 26.03 -7.54 -20.96
N ASP A 172 26.68 -8.63 -20.56
CA ASP A 172 26.15 -9.54 -19.54
C ASP A 172 26.24 -8.91 -18.14
N MET A 173 25.14 -9.01 -17.39
CA MET A 173 25.13 -8.74 -15.95
C MET A 173 25.99 -9.78 -15.24
N CYS A 174 26.96 -9.33 -14.44
CA CYS A 174 27.72 -10.22 -13.57
C CYS A 174 26.79 -10.86 -12.54
N ARG A 175 26.91 -12.19 -12.38
CA ARG A 175 26.14 -12.96 -11.40
C ARG A 175 26.94 -13.14 -10.14
N GLY A 176 26.34 -12.79 -9.01
CA GLY A 176 26.88 -13.08 -7.69
C GLY A 176 27.00 -14.57 -7.43
N SER A 177 27.95 -14.91 -6.57
CA SER A 177 28.22 -16.28 -6.15
C SER A 177 28.12 -16.49 -4.64
N SER A 178 27.66 -15.49 -3.89
CA SER A 178 27.56 -15.59 -2.45
C SER A 178 26.41 -14.79 -1.84
N VAL A 179 25.92 -15.27 -0.69
CA VAL A 179 24.94 -14.57 0.16
C VAL A 179 25.52 -14.41 1.55
N ASN A 180 25.36 -13.22 2.13
CA ASN A 180 25.76 -12.98 3.52
C ASN A 180 24.64 -13.45 4.47
N LEU A 181 25.02 -14.22 5.48
CA LEU A 181 24.14 -14.64 6.58
C LEU A 181 24.60 -13.89 7.83
N PHE A 182 23.89 -12.82 8.14
CA PHE A 182 24.21 -11.96 9.28
C PHE A 182 23.65 -12.56 10.56
N LYS A 183 24.46 -12.50 11.62
CA LYS A 183 24.11 -12.97 12.94
C LYS A 183 24.29 -11.84 13.95
N ALA A 184 23.19 -11.43 14.54
CA ALA A 184 23.08 -10.47 15.63
C ALA A 184 22.54 -11.17 16.88
N ARG A 185 22.25 -10.39 17.93
CA ARG A 185 21.57 -10.86 19.13
C ARG A 185 20.34 -10.00 19.44
N PHE A 186 19.37 -10.60 20.11
CA PHE A 186 18.36 -9.85 20.84
C PHE A 186 18.87 -9.46 22.23
N THR A 187 18.18 -8.55 22.92
CA THR A 187 18.51 -8.09 24.28
C THR A 187 18.53 -9.23 25.31
N ASP A 188 17.76 -10.29 25.09
CA ASP A 188 17.76 -11.53 25.88
C ASP A 188 18.92 -12.49 25.56
N ARG A 189 19.83 -12.07 24.66
CA ARG A 189 21.01 -12.78 24.15
C ARG A 189 20.73 -13.92 23.16
N SER A 190 19.48 -14.19 22.83
CA SER A 190 19.15 -15.15 21.77
C SER A 190 19.68 -14.66 20.41
N GLU A 191 19.97 -15.60 19.50
CA GLU A 191 20.49 -15.27 18.17
C GLU A 191 19.39 -14.67 17.29
N CYS A 192 19.75 -13.64 16.51
CA CYS A 192 18.93 -13.08 15.44
C CYS A 192 19.68 -13.26 14.12
N ASN A 193 19.24 -14.16 13.25
CA ASN A 193 19.86 -14.39 11.95
C ASN A 193 19.02 -13.77 10.83
N PHE A 194 19.66 -13.02 9.94
CA PHE A 194 19.00 -12.43 8.78
C PHE A 194 19.86 -12.48 7.53
N LEU A 195 19.20 -12.38 6.38
CA LEU A 195 19.83 -12.31 5.06
C LEU A 195 18.99 -11.45 4.12
N SER A 196 19.58 -11.09 2.97
CA SER A 196 18.88 -10.41 1.89
C SER A 196 19.07 -11.13 0.55
N LEU A 197 18.01 -11.22 -0.26
CA LEU A 197 18.04 -11.71 -1.65
C LEU A 197 17.47 -10.65 -2.57
N ILE A 198 18.13 -10.33 -3.68
CA ILE A 198 17.72 -9.21 -4.53
C ILE A 198 16.69 -9.69 -5.56
N CYS A 199 15.43 -9.27 -5.38
CA CYS A 199 14.35 -9.49 -6.34
C CYS A 199 14.27 -10.94 -6.85
N PHE A 200 14.68 -11.17 -8.09
CA PHE A 200 14.64 -12.47 -8.76
C PHE A 200 15.54 -13.52 -8.10
N ASP A 201 16.49 -13.15 -7.24
CA ASP A 201 17.24 -14.09 -6.39
C ASP A 201 16.32 -14.92 -5.49
N TRP A 202 15.13 -14.41 -5.17
CA TRP A 202 14.12 -15.14 -4.40
C TRP A 202 13.68 -16.45 -5.07
N ILE A 203 13.56 -16.46 -6.42
CA ILE A 203 13.00 -17.59 -7.20
C ILE A 203 13.92 -18.11 -8.31
N GLY A 204 14.99 -17.40 -8.63
CA GLY A 204 15.85 -17.66 -9.78
C GLY A 204 16.65 -18.95 -9.63
N ARG A 205 16.87 -19.66 -10.74
CA ARG A 205 17.61 -20.93 -10.73
C ARG A 205 19.07 -20.75 -10.32
N VAL A 206 19.56 -21.53 -9.36
CA VAL A 206 20.98 -21.57 -9.01
C VAL A 206 21.47 -23.02 -8.94
N GLY A 207 22.22 -23.42 -9.97
CA GLY A 207 22.59 -24.83 -10.15
C GLY A 207 21.34 -25.69 -10.34
N ASP A 208 21.18 -26.67 -9.45
CA ASP A 208 20.07 -27.63 -9.48
C ASP A 208 18.89 -27.23 -8.58
N ASN A 209 19.00 -26.12 -7.84
CA ASN A 209 17.95 -25.59 -6.97
C ASN A 209 17.47 -24.22 -7.46
N TYR A 210 16.46 -23.67 -6.76
CA TYR A 210 15.87 -22.37 -7.08
C TYR A 210 15.88 -21.44 -5.86
N GLY A 211 16.31 -20.21 -6.09
CA GLY A 211 16.27 -19.08 -5.19
C GLY A 211 16.68 -19.38 -3.76
N ILE A 212 15.79 -19.06 -2.82
CA ILE A 212 16.01 -19.29 -1.38
C ILE A 212 16.36 -20.75 -1.05
N TRP A 213 15.85 -21.75 -1.77
CA TRP A 213 16.16 -23.16 -1.50
C TRP A 213 17.63 -23.50 -1.74
N SER A 214 18.26 -22.85 -2.72
CA SER A 214 19.70 -22.99 -2.98
C SER A 214 20.51 -22.44 -1.81
N VAL A 215 20.05 -21.34 -1.22
CA VAL A 215 20.67 -20.69 -0.06
C VAL A 215 20.48 -21.56 1.19
N LEU A 216 19.25 -22.01 1.46
CA LEU A 216 18.93 -22.90 2.58
C LEU A 216 19.72 -24.21 2.55
N SER A 217 19.94 -24.78 1.35
CA SER A 217 20.80 -25.96 1.17
C SER A 217 22.21 -25.74 1.74
N LYS A 218 22.80 -24.59 1.40
CA LYS A 218 24.16 -24.26 1.82
C LYS A 218 24.21 -23.88 3.30
N ILE A 219 23.21 -23.15 3.81
CA ILE A 219 23.08 -22.87 5.24
C ILE A 219 22.95 -24.17 6.03
N SER A 220 22.13 -25.12 5.57
CA SER A 220 21.94 -26.41 6.22
C SER A 220 23.24 -27.20 6.31
N ASN A 221 24.13 -27.09 5.33
CA ASN A 221 25.45 -27.73 5.37
C ASN A 221 26.36 -27.07 6.42
N ILE A 222 26.30 -25.74 6.57
CA ILE A 222 27.10 -25.00 7.56
C ILE A 222 26.61 -25.26 8.98
N TRP A 223 25.30 -25.23 9.19
CA TRP A 223 24.70 -25.44 10.51
C TRP A 223 24.63 -26.92 10.89
N GLY A 224 24.65 -27.84 9.92
CA GLY A 224 24.63 -29.28 10.16
C GLY A 224 23.35 -29.69 10.90
N GLN A 225 23.51 -30.31 12.07
CA GLN A 225 22.38 -30.69 12.95
C GLN A 225 22.08 -29.62 14.01
N ASN A 226 22.78 -28.48 14.02
CA ASN A 226 22.50 -27.40 14.95
C ASN A 226 21.25 -26.65 14.50
N ARG A 227 20.15 -26.82 15.24
CA ARG A 227 18.90 -26.16 14.90
C ARG A 227 19.01 -24.66 15.16
N LYS A 228 18.88 -23.86 14.11
CA LYS A 228 18.95 -22.40 14.15
C LYS A 228 17.83 -21.81 13.31
N ARG A 229 17.43 -20.58 13.65
CA ARG A 229 16.34 -19.86 12.98
C ARG A 229 16.88 -18.83 12.00
N ILE A 230 16.20 -18.64 10.88
CA ILE A 230 16.37 -17.44 10.03
C ILE A 230 15.21 -16.51 10.37
N ASP A 231 15.45 -15.54 11.26
CA ASP A 231 14.43 -14.61 11.75
C ASP A 231 13.90 -13.72 10.61
N PHE A 232 14.79 -13.25 9.73
CA PHE A 232 14.41 -12.36 8.61
C PHE A 232 15.05 -12.77 7.27
N ALA A 233 14.20 -12.87 6.24
CA ALA A 233 14.62 -12.91 4.84
C ALA A 233 14.11 -11.65 4.13
N PHE A 234 15.00 -10.69 3.90
CA PHE A 234 14.69 -9.47 3.17
C PHE A 234 14.77 -9.70 1.66
N VAL A 235 13.80 -9.18 0.92
CA VAL A 235 13.76 -9.22 -0.54
C VAL A 235 13.50 -7.80 -1.08
N PRO A 236 14.53 -6.93 -1.13
CA PRO A 236 14.44 -5.66 -1.85
C PRO A 236 14.28 -5.94 -3.34
N GLN A 237 13.31 -5.30 -3.99
CA GLN A 237 12.92 -5.66 -5.35
C GLN A 237 12.46 -4.49 -6.21
N TYR A 238 12.73 -4.61 -7.51
CA TYR A 238 12.10 -3.88 -8.60
C TYR A 238 11.28 -4.89 -9.39
N ASN A 239 10.12 -5.26 -8.84
CA ASN A 239 9.29 -6.33 -9.37
C ASN A 239 7.96 -5.78 -9.89
N PRO A 240 7.71 -5.76 -11.21
CA PRO A 240 6.44 -5.29 -11.77
C PRO A 240 5.27 -6.20 -11.39
N GLU A 241 5.52 -7.46 -11.05
CA GLU A 241 4.49 -8.46 -10.74
C GLU A 241 4.72 -9.06 -9.33
N PRO A 242 4.62 -8.24 -8.26
CA PRO A 242 4.90 -8.71 -6.90
C PRO A 242 3.91 -9.78 -6.40
N ASN A 243 2.76 -9.90 -7.06
CA ASN A 243 1.74 -10.93 -6.77
C ASN A 243 1.85 -12.15 -7.71
N HIS A 244 2.87 -12.23 -8.56
CA HIS A 244 3.05 -13.38 -9.44
C HIS A 244 3.17 -14.68 -8.64
N ASN A 245 2.52 -15.75 -9.13
CA ASN A 245 2.41 -17.02 -8.40
C ASN A 245 3.77 -17.55 -7.97
N SER A 246 4.79 -17.55 -8.82
CA SER A 246 6.11 -18.07 -8.46
C SER A 246 6.73 -17.41 -7.22
N PHE A 247 6.53 -16.10 -7.01
CA PHE A 247 7.03 -15.42 -5.81
C PHE A 247 6.29 -15.85 -4.56
N LEU A 248 4.95 -15.87 -4.63
CA LEU A 248 4.08 -16.18 -3.51
C LEU A 248 4.09 -17.68 -3.16
N GLU A 249 4.13 -18.58 -4.14
CA GLU A 249 4.27 -20.04 -3.92
C GLU A 249 5.59 -20.33 -3.23
N ASN A 250 6.68 -19.70 -3.67
CA ASN A 250 7.99 -19.88 -3.03
C ASN A 250 7.99 -19.36 -1.57
N ALA A 251 7.24 -18.29 -1.28
CA ALA A 251 7.03 -17.80 0.09
C ALA A 251 6.16 -18.74 0.93
N ARG A 252 5.07 -19.28 0.36
CA ARG A 252 4.26 -20.31 1.03
C ARG A 252 5.09 -21.54 1.34
N ASP A 253 5.79 -22.06 0.35
CA ASP A 253 6.56 -23.30 0.45
C ASP A 253 7.72 -23.14 1.43
N TYR A 254 8.32 -21.94 1.53
CA TYR A 254 9.29 -21.60 2.57
C TYR A 254 8.77 -21.89 3.99
N PHE A 255 7.47 -21.74 4.25
CA PHE A 255 6.86 -22.02 5.55
C PHE A 255 6.26 -23.44 5.66
N GLN A 256 5.79 -24.00 4.55
CA GLN A 256 5.04 -25.27 4.54
C GLN A 256 5.93 -26.51 4.32
N GLN A 257 6.98 -26.43 3.51
CA GLN A 257 7.86 -27.58 3.22
C GLN A 257 8.95 -27.75 4.30
N ARG A 258 8.53 -28.04 5.54
CA ARG A 258 9.41 -28.07 6.73
C ARG A 258 10.36 -29.26 6.80
N THR A 259 10.06 -30.33 6.09
CA THR A 259 10.92 -31.52 6.02
C THR A 259 12.21 -31.25 5.25
N GLN A 260 12.18 -30.30 4.31
CA GLN A 260 13.37 -29.83 3.61
C GLN A 260 14.17 -28.90 4.53
N TYR A 261 15.43 -29.25 4.80
CA TYR A 261 16.33 -28.52 5.70
C TYR A 261 15.81 -28.39 7.14
N ARG A 262 15.44 -29.52 7.76
CA ARG A 262 14.80 -29.62 9.09
C ARG A 262 15.50 -28.90 10.26
N PHE A 263 16.78 -28.54 10.13
CA PHE A 263 17.54 -27.81 11.14
C PHE A 263 17.54 -26.29 10.96
N ILE A 264 16.91 -25.82 9.87
CA ILE A 264 16.62 -24.41 9.69
C ILE A 264 15.18 -24.19 10.13
N GLU A 265 15.01 -23.57 11.30
CA GLU A 265 13.72 -23.13 11.78
C GLU A 265 13.22 -21.96 10.94
N ARG A 266 12.00 -22.13 10.43
CA ARG A 266 11.33 -21.20 9.51
C ARG A 266 9.90 -20.90 9.95
N ASP A 267 9.46 -21.36 11.12
CA ASP A 267 8.04 -21.36 11.48
C ASP A 267 7.61 -20.08 12.22
N SER A 268 7.08 -20.21 13.43
CA SER A 268 6.39 -19.15 14.17
C SER A 268 7.24 -17.92 14.46
N GLY A 269 8.57 -18.04 14.44
CA GLY A 269 9.52 -16.95 14.73
C GLY A 269 10.06 -16.17 13.53
N CYS A 270 9.60 -16.44 12.30
CA CYS A 270 10.29 -16.00 11.07
C CYS A 270 9.43 -15.11 10.18
N ALA A 271 10.06 -14.18 9.47
CA ALA A 271 9.40 -13.28 8.52
C ALA A 271 10.12 -13.21 7.16
N ILE A 272 9.35 -13.30 6.08
CA ILE A 272 9.81 -12.91 4.74
C ILE A 272 9.34 -11.47 4.51
N ILE A 273 10.25 -10.58 4.12
CA ILE A 273 9.98 -9.15 4.00
C ILE A 273 10.25 -8.72 2.55
N PHE A 274 9.18 -8.50 1.79
CA PHE A 274 9.24 -7.95 0.44
C PHE A 274 9.17 -6.43 0.49
N VAL A 275 10.18 -5.74 -0.05
CA VAL A 275 10.19 -4.28 -0.16
C VAL A 275 10.34 -3.92 -1.63
N ASN A 276 9.26 -3.40 -2.23
CA ASN A 276 9.20 -3.10 -3.65
C ASN A 276 9.23 -1.61 -3.91
N THR A 277 9.54 -1.27 -5.15
CA THR A 277 9.36 0.07 -5.72
C THR A 277 7.88 0.41 -5.94
N ALA A 278 7.57 1.67 -6.18
CA ALA A 278 6.22 2.16 -6.46
C ALA A 278 5.81 1.97 -7.92
N GLY A 279 4.50 1.84 -8.17
CA GLY A 279 3.93 1.79 -9.52
C GLY A 279 3.84 3.15 -10.22
N GLY A 280 3.90 4.25 -9.46
CA GLY A 280 3.88 5.60 -10.02
C GLY A 280 4.35 6.67 -9.04
N LEU A 281 4.60 7.87 -9.57
CA LEU A 281 5.13 9.03 -8.83
C LEU A 281 4.22 9.53 -7.70
N ARG A 282 2.91 9.28 -7.80
CA ARG A 282 1.92 9.80 -6.85
C ARG A 282 1.30 8.64 -6.06
N PRO A 283 0.75 8.89 -4.86
CA PRO A 283 -0.10 7.92 -4.17
C PRO A 283 -1.25 7.47 -5.07
N GLY A 284 -1.65 6.21 -4.96
CA GLY A 284 -2.81 5.72 -5.71
C GLY A 284 -2.81 4.24 -5.98
N LYS A 285 -3.66 3.85 -6.94
CA LYS A 285 -3.80 2.47 -7.40
C LYS A 285 -2.95 2.25 -8.63
N TYR A 286 -2.14 1.20 -8.59
CA TYR A 286 -1.30 0.77 -9.70
C TYR A 286 -1.43 -0.74 -9.90
N ASN A 287 -1.32 -1.17 -11.17
CA ASN A 287 -1.43 -2.59 -11.54
C ASN A 287 -0.07 -3.31 -11.51
N GLN A 288 1.02 -2.55 -11.43
CA GLN A 288 2.39 -3.05 -11.38
C GLN A 288 3.14 -2.39 -10.23
N TYR A 289 4.14 -3.10 -9.71
CA TYR A 289 4.94 -2.68 -8.56
C TYR A 289 4.09 -2.43 -7.29
N GLY A 290 4.68 -1.87 -6.24
CA GLY A 290 4.07 -1.77 -4.92
C GLY A 290 4.01 -3.13 -4.20
N TYR A 291 3.00 -3.34 -3.37
CA TYR A 291 2.77 -4.58 -2.61
C TYR A 291 3.93 -4.99 -1.71
N SER A 292 4.66 -4.01 -1.16
CA SER A 292 5.57 -4.27 -0.05
C SER A 292 4.82 -5.01 1.07
N SER A 293 5.38 -6.10 1.58
CA SER A 293 4.65 -7.02 2.48
C SER A 293 5.55 -7.80 3.41
N LEU A 294 4.96 -8.28 4.50
CA LEU A 294 5.58 -9.20 5.45
C LEU A 294 4.75 -10.48 5.51
N ILE A 295 5.38 -11.63 5.27
CA ILE A 295 4.72 -12.92 5.22
C ILE A 295 5.29 -13.81 6.32
N PHE A 296 4.40 -14.52 7.00
CA PHE A 296 4.72 -15.38 8.13
C PHE A 296 4.08 -16.75 8.00
N SER A 297 4.62 -17.71 8.77
CA SER A 297 4.01 -19.02 8.94
C SER A 297 2.59 -18.90 9.49
N GLU A 298 1.72 -19.85 9.12
CA GLU A 298 0.38 -20.01 9.71
C GLU A 298 0.42 -20.13 11.24
N LEU A 299 1.54 -20.62 11.80
CA LEU A 299 1.75 -20.83 13.23
C LEU A 299 2.14 -19.57 14.00
N SER A 300 2.48 -18.47 13.32
CA SER A 300 2.89 -17.24 14.00
C SER A 300 1.74 -16.72 14.85
N PRO A 301 1.94 -16.25 16.09
CA PRO A 301 0.86 -16.01 17.06
C PRO A 301 0.04 -14.73 16.85
N TYR A 302 0.10 -14.10 15.66
CA TYR A 302 -0.60 -12.85 15.39
C TYR A 302 -2.13 -12.96 15.33
N ASP A 303 -2.81 -11.91 15.78
CA ASP A 303 -4.20 -11.68 15.44
C ASP A 303 -4.35 -11.10 14.03
N MET A 304 -5.11 -11.80 13.19
CA MET A 304 -5.36 -11.45 11.78
C MET A 304 -6.81 -11.00 11.54
N LYS A 305 -7.62 -10.81 12.59
CA LYS A 305 -9.07 -10.59 12.45
C LYS A 305 -9.49 -9.13 12.25
N SER A 306 -8.54 -8.19 12.22
CA SER A 306 -8.83 -6.75 12.13
C SER A 306 -8.53 -6.14 10.77
N CYS A 307 -9.08 -4.94 10.51
CA CYS A 307 -8.74 -4.08 9.38
C CYS A 307 -7.92 -2.86 9.88
N PRO A 308 -6.63 -3.02 10.18
CA PRO A 308 -5.82 -1.91 10.70
C PRO A 308 -5.61 -0.83 9.63
N PRO A 309 -5.32 0.42 10.03
CA PRO A 309 -4.88 1.45 9.09
C PRO A 309 -3.53 1.07 8.45
N THR A 310 -3.23 1.64 7.29
CA THR A 310 -1.96 1.55 6.55
C THR A 310 -1.69 0.21 5.86
N TYR A 311 -2.06 -0.91 6.47
CA TYR A 311 -1.80 -2.25 5.95
C TYR A 311 -2.99 -3.20 6.11
N SER A 312 -3.06 -4.23 5.27
CA SER A 312 -4.10 -5.26 5.30
C SER A 312 -3.60 -6.56 5.94
N LEU A 313 -4.48 -7.21 6.70
CA LEU A 313 -4.30 -8.56 7.27
C LEU A 313 -5.13 -9.63 6.54
N ASN A 314 -5.99 -9.22 5.61
CA ASN A 314 -6.73 -10.11 4.72
C ASN A 314 -6.57 -9.65 3.25
N PRO A 315 -5.34 -9.68 2.71
CA PRO A 315 -5.05 -9.03 1.44
C PRO A 315 -5.45 -9.88 0.22
N LYS A 316 -6.21 -10.97 0.36
CA LYS A 316 -6.55 -11.88 -0.75
C LYS A 316 -7.20 -11.13 -1.93
N LYS A 317 -8.15 -10.24 -1.64
CA LYS A 317 -8.77 -9.40 -2.68
C LYS A 317 -7.81 -8.36 -3.23
N LEU A 318 -7.02 -7.71 -2.37
CA LEU A 318 -6.03 -6.71 -2.78
C LEU A 318 -4.96 -7.32 -3.71
N ARG A 319 -4.48 -8.53 -3.41
CA ARG A 319 -3.51 -9.25 -4.26
C ARG A 319 -4.12 -9.81 -5.54
N GLY A 320 -5.44 -10.03 -5.56
CA GLY A 320 -6.12 -10.75 -6.64
C GLY A 320 -5.79 -12.25 -6.69
N THR A 321 -5.25 -12.83 -5.61
CA THR A 321 -4.87 -14.24 -5.55
C THR A 321 -4.88 -14.78 -4.11
N ASN A 322 -5.02 -16.10 -3.97
CA ASN A 322 -4.97 -16.82 -2.70
C ASN A 322 -3.69 -17.68 -2.51
N THR A 323 -2.67 -17.49 -3.35
CA THR A 323 -1.48 -18.36 -3.46
C THR A 323 -0.77 -18.64 -2.14
N LEU A 324 -0.77 -17.69 -1.19
CA LEU A 324 -0.16 -17.83 0.14
C LEU A 324 -0.92 -18.77 1.07
N ASP A 325 -2.15 -19.16 0.70
CA ASP A 325 -3.01 -20.11 1.41
C ASP A 325 -3.22 -19.74 2.89
N ARG A 326 -2.61 -20.50 3.81
CA ARG A 326 -2.71 -20.32 5.27
C ARG A 326 -1.63 -19.43 5.86
N CYS A 327 -0.64 -19.01 5.07
CA CYS A 327 0.37 -18.08 5.56
C CYS A 327 -0.30 -16.78 6.01
N LYS A 328 0.22 -16.21 7.09
CA LYS A 328 -0.22 -14.89 7.56
C LYS A 328 0.47 -13.85 6.71
N ASP A 329 -0.28 -12.84 6.29
CA ASP A 329 0.19 -11.88 5.30
C ASP A 329 -0.20 -10.46 5.72
N VAL A 330 0.82 -9.61 5.77
CA VAL A 330 0.71 -8.18 6.03
C VAL A 330 1.07 -7.46 4.76
N LEU A 331 0.08 -6.88 4.10
CA LEU A 331 0.28 -6.14 2.87
C LEU A 331 0.15 -4.64 3.11
N LEU A 332 1.21 -3.87 2.82
CA LEU A 332 1.12 -2.41 2.87
C LEU A 332 0.23 -1.92 1.72
N ARG A 333 -0.76 -1.05 2.02
CA ARG A 333 -1.82 -0.71 1.05
C ARG A 333 -1.40 0.29 -0.01
N GLU A 334 -0.38 1.11 0.24
CA GLU A 334 0.05 2.09 -0.75
C GLU A 334 0.86 1.42 -1.86
N MET A 335 0.56 1.79 -3.11
CA MET A 335 1.20 1.27 -4.32
C MET A 335 2.01 2.35 -5.03
N GLY A 336 1.67 3.61 -4.78
CA GLY A 336 2.40 4.79 -5.22
C GLY A 336 3.63 5.10 -4.39
N ALA A 337 4.31 6.18 -4.79
CA ALA A 337 5.55 6.60 -4.17
C ALA A 337 5.33 7.11 -2.74
N CYS A 338 5.98 6.48 -1.76
CA CYS A 338 5.83 6.81 -0.34
C CYS A 338 6.98 6.24 0.51
N ILE A 339 6.97 6.56 1.80
CA ILE A 339 7.85 5.95 2.80
C ILE A 339 6.96 5.34 3.90
N HIS A 340 7.15 4.07 4.19
CA HIS A 340 6.46 3.40 5.28
C HIS A 340 7.34 3.38 6.53
N SER A 341 6.73 3.62 7.70
CA SER A 341 7.38 3.41 8.98
C SER A 341 6.45 2.67 9.93
N PHE A 342 6.97 1.73 10.71
CA PHE A 342 6.16 0.97 11.66
C PHE A 342 7.02 0.31 12.72
N ARG A 343 6.39 -0.12 13.81
CA ARG A 343 6.96 -1.02 14.82
C ARG A 343 6.52 -2.45 14.52
N PHE A 344 7.47 -3.32 14.19
CA PHE A 344 7.27 -4.74 13.91
C PHE A 344 7.37 -5.54 15.22
N ASN A 345 6.30 -6.22 15.61
CA ASN A 345 6.27 -7.03 16.83
C ASN A 345 6.86 -8.41 16.56
N LEU A 346 7.86 -8.83 17.33
CA LEU A 346 8.56 -10.08 17.09
C LEU A 346 7.70 -11.27 17.51
N PRO A 347 7.41 -12.22 16.60
CA PRO A 347 6.37 -13.21 16.86
C PRO A 347 6.71 -14.20 17.98
N GLN A 348 7.99 -14.52 18.15
CA GLN A 348 8.47 -15.42 19.19
C GLN A 348 8.37 -14.85 20.62
N TYR A 349 8.05 -13.56 20.76
CA TYR A 349 7.89 -12.87 22.05
C TYR A 349 6.46 -12.42 22.34
N ILE A 350 5.50 -12.85 21.51
CA ILE A 350 4.08 -12.59 21.73
C ILE A 350 3.54 -13.64 22.71
N ASN A 351 2.97 -13.18 23.82
CA ASN A 351 2.28 -14.05 24.75
C ASN A 351 0.98 -14.57 24.12
N LEU A 352 0.75 -15.88 24.21
CA LEU A 352 -0.43 -16.54 23.62
C LEU A 352 -1.73 -16.32 24.42
N GLY A 353 -1.68 -15.55 25.50
CA GLY A 353 -2.86 -15.19 26.29
C GLY A 353 -3.88 -14.43 25.44
N VAL A 354 -5.18 -14.64 25.71
CA VAL A 354 -6.27 -13.88 25.06
C VAL A 354 -6.06 -12.35 25.13
N PRO A 355 -5.59 -11.74 26.25
CA PRO A 355 -5.37 -10.29 26.28
C PRO A 355 -4.12 -9.83 25.50
N ASP A 356 -3.19 -10.74 25.19
CA ASP A 356 -1.86 -10.39 24.65
C ASP A 356 -1.69 -10.71 23.16
N ARG A 357 -2.76 -11.13 22.48
CA ARG A 357 -2.72 -11.31 21.02
C ARG A 357 -2.42 -9.97 20.35
N SER A 358 -1.22 -9.85 19.79
CA SER A 358 -0.80 -8.63 19.11
C SER A 358 -0.91 -8.76 17.59
N ARG A 359 -1.01 -7.61 16.95
CA ARG A 359 -0.87 -7.48 15.49
C ARG A 359 0.61 -7.52 15.12
N PRO A 360 0.95 -7.94 13.89
CA PRO A 360 2.35 -7.96 13.45
C PRO A 360 2.96 -6.56 13.39
N LEU A 361 2.19 -5.55 13.01
CA LEU A 361 2.64 -4.16 12.98
C LEU A 361 1.83 -3.28 13.94
N SER A 362 2.53 -2.39 14.61
CA SER A 362 1.96 -1.27 15.38
C SER A 362 2.54 0.05 14.88
N GLU A 363 1.86 1.16 15.18
CA GLU A 363 2.33 2.52 14.83
C GLU A 363 2.68 2.69 13.34
N ALA A 364 1.91 2.02 12.46
CA ALA A 364 2.17 2.02 11.03
C ALA A 364 1.71 3.33 10.37
N LYS A 365 2.65 4.05 9.78
CA LYS A 365 2.47 5.35 9.13
C LYS A 365 2.88 5.31 7.66
N VAL A 366 2.29 6.19 6.86
CA VAL A 366 2.68 6.45 5.47
C VAL A 366 3.08 7.90 5.33
N HIS A 367 4.35 8.13 5.00
CA HIS A 367 4.93 9.44 4.82
C HIS A 367 5.03 9.80 3.35
N GLN A 368 4.88 11.08 3.08
CA GLN A 368 5.17 11.66 1.77
C GLN A 368 6.63 11.45 1.45
N ILE A 369 6.92 10.92 0.27
CA ILE A 369 8.29 10.84 -0.24
C ILE A 369 8.80 12.20 -0.71
N ASP A 370 7.90 13.01 -1.27
CA ASP A 370 8.13 14.38 -1.72
C ASP A 370 7.38 15.36 -0.80
N THR A 371 8.05 16.42 -0.34
CA THR A 371 7.50 17.32 0.70
C THR A 371 6.39 18.25 0.23
N ASN A 372 6.19 18.36 -1.08
CA ASN A 372 5.25 19.27 -1.72
C ASN A 372 3.92 18.59 -2.11
N ILE A 373 3.75 17.29 -1.85
CA ILE A 373 2.54 16.55 -2.21
C ILE A 373 1.61 16.45 -1.01
N ILE A 374 0.49 17.18 -1.05
CA ILE A 374 -0.58 17.05 -0.05
C ILE A 374 -1.59 16.02 -0.57
N ASP A 375 -1.60 14.83 0.02
CA ASP A 375 -2.56 13.77 -0.31
C ASP A 375 -2.95 12.99 0.96
N PRO A 376 -4.25 12.73 1.19
CA PRO A 376 -4.73 12.04 2.40
C PRO A 376 -4.24 10.59 2.52
N ARG A 377 -3.69 10.00 1.45
CA ARG A 377 -3.10 8.65 1.45
C ARG A 377 -1.65 8.62 1.95
N ILE A 378 -0.99 9.77 2.09
CA ILE A 378 0.38 9.90 2.61
C ILE A 378 0.49 11.05 3.62
N PRO A 379 -0.29 11.08 4.72
CA PRO A 379 -0.35 12.23 5.61
C PRO A 379 0.89 12.40 6.52
N GLY A 380 1.84 11.45 6.52
CA GLY A 380 2.85 11.35 7.59
C GLY A 380 2.33 10.66 8.85
N ASP A 381 1.18 10.01 8.75
CA ASP A 381 0.49 9.32 9.84
C ASP A 381 -0.14 8.01 9.35
N SER A 382 -0.87 7.32 10.21
CA SER A 382 -1.68 6.15 9.88
C SER A 382 -2.77 6.52 8.88
N VAL A 383 -3.00 5.64 7.90
CA VAL A 383 -3.98 5.87 6.82
C VAL A 383 -5.12 4.87 6.96
N PRO A 384 -6.31 5.28 7.39
CA PRO A 384 -7.45 4.38 7.49
C PRO A 384 -7.76 3.69 6.17
N ALA A 385 -8.18 2.43 6.24
CA ALA A 385 -8.45 1.63 5.04
C ALA A 385 -9.53 2.26 4.15
N SER A 386 -10.57 2.88 4.75
CA SER A 386 -11.63 3.57 4.00
C SER A 386 -11.11 4.80 3.26
N VAL A 387 -10.25 5.61 3.92
CA VAL A 387 -9.59 6.77 3.32
C VAL A 387 -8.78 6.32 2.11
N LYS A 388 -7.93 5.30 2.27
CA LYS A 388 -7.13 4.75 1.17
C LYS A 388 -8.02 4.27 0.02
N TRP A 389 -8.97 3.39 0.31
CA TRP A 389 -9.79 2.75 -0.71
C TRP A 389 -10.65 3.76 -1.47
N VAL A 390 -11.32 4.69 -0.78
CA VAL A 390 -12.18 5.71 -1.41
C VAL A 390 -11.35 6.62 -2.30
N ASN A 391 -10.23 7.15 -1.79
CA ASN A 391 -9.37 8.04 -2.59
C ASN A 391 -8.83 7.34 -3.84
N ASP A 392 -8.44 6.06 -3.74
CA ASP A 392 -8.02 5.27 -4.90
C ASP A 392 -9.15 5.06 -5.91
N GLN A 393 -10.38 4.81 -5.46
CA GLN A 393 -11.50 4.66 -6.37
C GLN A 393 -11.88 5.99 -7.04
N LEU A 394 -11.82 7.11 -6.31
CA LEU A 394 -12.07 8.44 -6.85
C LEU A 394 -11.12 8.82 -7.99
N ASP A 395 -9.89 8.31 -8.02
CA ASP A 395 -8.99 8.50 -9.17
C ASP A 395 -9.48 7.79 -10.45
N THR A 396 -10.38 6.82 -10.32
CA THR A 396 -10.87 5.95 -11.43
C THR A 396 -12.34 6.17 -11.78
N ILE A 397 -13.06 6.97 -11.01
CA ILE A 397 -14.44 7.33 -11.30
C ILE A 397 -14.41 8.53 -12.23
N ASN A 398 -14.95 8.36 -13.42
CA ASN A 398 -15.07 9.45 -14.38
C ASN A 398 -16.30 10.30 -14.08
N SER A 399 -16.28 11.56 -14.55
CA SER A 399 -17.48 12.36 -14.66
C SER A 399 -18.54 11.64 -15.50
N TYR A 400 -19.82 11.88 -15.21
CA TYR A 400 -20.93 11.19 -15.86
C TYR A 400 -20.93 11.38 -17.40
N LEU A 401 -20.55 12.58 -17.86
CA LEU A 401 -20.47 12.94 -19.29
C LEU A 401 -19.06 12.74 -19.87
N PHE A 402 -18.23 11.87 -19.29
CA PHE A 402 -16.85 11.70 -19.74
C PHE A 402 -16.73 11.24 -21.20
N GLN A 403 -17.66 10.39 -21.67
CA GLN A 403 -17.67 9.86 -23.03
C GLN A 403 -18.45 10.72 -24.04
N GLU A 404 -19.05 11.83 -23.59
CA GLU A 404 -19.96 12.65 -24.40
C GLU A 404 -19.29 13.98 -24.80
N ASP A 405 -18.28 13.91 -25.68
CA ASP A 405 -17.38 15.03 -25.98
C ASP A 405 -18.07 16.32 -26.44
N ILE A 406 -19.23 16.20 -27.10
CA ILE A 406 -19.99 17.33 -27.65
C ILE A 406 -21.17 17.79 -26.77
N HIS A 407 -21.33 17.22 -25.57
CA HIS A 407 -22.46 17.55 -24.71
C HIS A 407 -22.33 18.98 -24.14
N PRO A 408 -23.36 19.84 -24.27
CA PRO A 408 -23.28 21.26 -23.87
C PRO A 408 -23.04 21.47 -22.36
N LEU A 409 -23.31 20.45 -21.55
CA LEU A 409 -23.14 20.47 -20.09
C LEU A 409 -21.86 19.79 -19.59
N LYS A 410 -21.03 19.24 -20.48
CA LYS A 410 -19.87 18.42 -20.11
C LYS A 410 -18.90 19.15 -19.19
N GLU A 411 -18.41 20.32 -19.58
CA GLU A 411 -17.45 21.11 -18.80
C GLU A 411 -17.97 21.45 -17.40
N HIS A 412 -19.27 21.76 -17.30
CA HIS A 412 -19.92 22.05 -16.03
C HIS A 412 -19.92 20.83 -15.10
N PHE A 413 -20.31 19.65 -15.62
CA PHE A 413 -20.31 18.41 -14.84
C PHE A 413 -18.89 17.97 -14.48
N ASP A 414 -17.92 18.10 -15.38
CA ASP A 414 -16.52 17.77 -15.12
C ASP A 414 -15.97 18.62 -13.97
N THR A 415 -16.30 19.92 -13.94
CA THR A 415 -15.93 20.84 -12.86
C THR A 415 -16.57 20.45 -11.53
N LEU A 416 -17.89 20.22 -11.50
CA LEU A 416 -18.59 19.81 -10.28
C LEU A 416 -18.11 18.46 -9.76
N HIS A 417 -17.90 17.51 -10.66
CA HIS A 417 -17.37 16.19 -10.34
C HIS A 417 -16.02 16.31 -9.63
N GLN A 418 -15.10 17.12 -10.16
CA GLN A 418 -13.80 17.36 -9.52
C GLN A 418 -13.95 18.01 -8.14
N GLN A 419 -14.83 19.00 -7.99
CA GLN A 419 -15.10 19.66 -6.70
C GLN A 419 -15.63 18.66 -5.66
N ILE A 420 -16.59 17.83 -6.03
CA ILE A 420 -17.17 16.81 -5.14
C ILE A 420 -16.16 15.76 -4.77
N CYS A 421 -15.38 15.27 -5.73
CA CYS A 421 -14.28 14.37 -5.46
C CYS A 421 -13.34 15.00 -4.42
N GLN A 422 -12.92 16.26 -4.59
CA GLN A 422 -12.07 16.96 -3.61
C GLN A 422 -12.72 17.07 -2.22
N GLU A 423 -14.02 17.39 -2.14
CA GLU A 423 -14.73 17.43 -0.86
C GLU A 423 -14.79 16.04 -0.17
N ILE A 424 -15.05 14.97 -0.93
CA ILE A 424 -15.02 13.60 -0.40
C ILE A 424 -13.61 13.24 0.08
N ARG A 425 -12.56 13.58 -0.69
CA ARG A 425 -11.17 13.30 -0.29
C ARG A 425 -10.79 13.95 1.04
N ALA A 426 -11.37 15.11 1.35
CA ALA A 426 -11.13 15.84 2.58
C ALA A 426 -11.89 15.29 3.80
N CYS A 427 -12.80 14.32 3.60
CA CYS A 427 -13.60 13.77 4.69
C CYS A 427 -12.80 12.78 5.57
N ALA A 428 -13.17 12.71 6.85
CA ALA A 428 -12.58 11.78 7.81
C ALA A 428 -13.02 10.31 7.59
N ASP A 429 -12.23 9.36 8.07
CA ASP A 429 -12.52 7.90 7.99
C ASP A 429 -13.94 7.54 8.38
N LYS A 430 -14.41 8.05 9.53
CA LYS A 430 -15.75 7.75 10.05
C LYS A 430 -16.83 8.15 9.05
N PHE A 431 -16.74 9.36 8.48
CA PHE A 431 -17.70 9.85 7.50
C PHE A 431 -17.67 9.04 6.22
N LEU A 432 -16.48 8.75 5.68
CA LEU A 432 -16.33 7.93 4.47
C LEU A 432 -16.91 6.52 4.66
N ARG A 433 -16.56 5.85 5.76
CA ARG A 433 -17.05 4.50 6.06
C ARG A 433 -18.58 4.49 6.24
N GLU A 434 -19.12 5.40 7.03
CA GLU A 434 -20.57 5.46 7.25
C GLU A 434 -21.33 5.88 5.99
N GLY A 435 -20.80 6.81 5.21
CA GLY A 435 -21.36 7.22 3.92
C GLY A 435 -21.43 6.06 2.94
N MET A 436 -20.37 5.25 2.85
CA MET A 436 -20.34 4.04 2.02
C MET A 436 -21.36 3.00 2.49
N VAL A 437 -21.48 2.75 3.80
CA VAL A 437 -22.53 1.88 4.37
C VAL A 437 -23.93 2.38 3.97
N LYS A 438 -24.15 3.70 4.10
CA LYS A 438 -25.44 4.34 3.80
C LYS A 438 -25.76 4.27 2.31
N VAL A 439 -24.80 4.48 1.40
CA VAL A 439 -25.07 4.30 -0.04
C VAL A 439 -25.30 2.83 -0.37
N ALA A 440 -24.52 1.92 0.19
CA ALA A 440 -24.67 0.50 -0.14
C ALA A 440 -26.03 -0.06 0.29
N CYS A 441 -26.55 0.39 1.45
CA CYS A 441 -27.84 0.17 2.15
C CYS A 441 -28.48 -1.23 2.14
N SER A 442 -28.24 -2.08 1.13
CA SER A 442 -28.87 -3.38 0.96
C SER A 442 -28.20 -4.35 -0.04
N TYR A 443 -26.97 -4.07 -0.48
CA TYR A 443 -26.13 -5.13 -1.06
C TYR A 443 -25.93 -6.20 0.01
N GLY A 444 -26.43 -7.41 -0.22
CA GLY A 444 -26.83 -8.41 0.79
C GLY A 444 -25.79 -8.82 1.85
N LYS A 445 -24.52 -8.42 1.70
CA LYS A 445 -23.47 -8.60 2.73
C LYS A 445 -23.62 -7.63 3.91
N TRP A 446 -24.18 -6.44 3.67
CA TRP A 446 -24.15 -5.35 4.65
C TRP A 446 -25.23 -5.47 5.72
N LEU A 447 -26.46 -5.88 5.37
CA LEU A 447 -27.56 -5.89 6.35
C LEU A 447 -27.44 -6.99 7.41
N ASP A 448 -26.81 -8.12 7.05
CA ASP A 448 -26.82 -9.34 7.86
C ASP A 448 -25.47 -9.64 8.55
N ASN A 449 -24.40 -8.92 8.21
CA ASN A 449 -23.06 -9.21 8.72
C ASN A 449 -22.27 -7.94 9.05
N GLU A 450 -22.32 -7.52 10.32
CA GLU A 450 -21.54 -6.39 10.85
C GLU A 450 -20.03 -6.53 10.58
N LYS A 451 -19.51 -7.76 10.44
CA LYS A 451 -18.08 -8.00 10.18
C LYS A 451 -17.65 -7.56 8.78
N THR A 452 -18.48 -7.80 7.76
CA THR A 452 -18.21 -7.34 6.39
C THR A 452 -18.37 -5.83 6.26
N GLN A 453 -19.22 -5.21 7.09
CA GLN A 453 -19.33 -3.76 7.11
C GLN A 453 -18.06 -3.06 7.61
N GLN A 454 -17.32 -3.74 8.47
CA GLN A 454 -16.16 -3.19 9.18
C GLN A 454 -14.84 -3.38 8.43
N ASN A 455 -14.75 -4.37 7.51
CA ASN A 455 -13.50 -4.69 6.83
C ASN A 455 -13.45 -4.14 5.41
N VAL A 456 -12.85 -2.95 5.26
CA VAL A 456 -12.68 -2.26 3.97
C VAL A 456 -11.85 -3.06 2.97
N ASP A 457 -10.99 -3.97 3.43
CA ASP A 457 -10.19 -4.82 2.52
C ASP A 457 -11.06 -5.81 1.73
N ASP A 458 -12.29 -6.03 2.17
CA ASP A 458 -13.27 -6.85 1.46
C ASP A 458 -14.09 -6.03 0.44
N TRP A 459 -13.92 -4.71 0.35
CA TRP A 459 -14.65 -3.87 -0.61
C TRP A 459 -14.15 -4.09 -2.03
N ASP A 460 -15.08 -4.20 -2.97
CA ASP A 460 -14.82 -4.54 -4.37
C ASP A 460 -15.63 -3.69 -5.36
N GLN A 461 -16.02 -4.29 -6.49
CA GLN A 461 -16.73 -3.60 -7.56
C GLN A 461 -18.11 -3.10 -7.12
N GLU A 462 -18.76 -3.79 -6.17
CA GLU A 462 -20.07 -3.37 -5.63
C GLU A 462 -19.95 -2.03 -4.89
N GLU A 463 -18.99 -1.93 -3.96
CA GLU A 463 -18.72 -0.67 -3.26
C GLU A 463 -18.27 0.42 -4.23
N ARG A 464 -17.51 0.09 -5.28
CA ARG A 464 -17.08 1.09 -6.28
C ARG A 464 -18.28 1.73 -6.99
N GLN A 465 -19.27 0.93 -7.37
CA GLN A 465 -20.51 1.42 -7.96
C GLN A 465 -21.33 2.27 -6.99
N CYS A 466 -21.30 1.94 -5.70
CA CYS A 466 -21.92 2.77 -4.66
C CYS A 466 -21.23 4.15 -4.57
N LEU A 467 -19.89 4.19 -4.53
CA LEU A 467 -19.15 5.44 -4.52
C LEU A 467 -19.38 6.26 -5.80
N GLU A 468 -19.43 5.63 -6.96
CA GLU A 468 -19.77 6.29 -8.22
C GLU A 468 -21.17 6.92 -8.17
N THR A 469 -22.15 6.17 -7.65
CA THR A 469 -23.52 6.68 -7.42
C THR A 469 -23.52 7.87 -6.49
N TRP A 470 -22.73 7.82 -5.42
CA TRP A 470 -22.57 8.93 -4.47
C TRP A 470 -22.09 10.18 -5.20
N VAL A 471 -20.95 10.08 -5.90
CA VAL A 471 -20.31 11.21 -6.59
C VAL A 471 -21.23 11.79 -7.65
N HIS A 472 -21.80 10.95 -8.52
CA HIS A 472 -22.66 11.42 -9.61
C HIS A 472 -23.93 12.08 -9.09
N SER A 473 -24.59 11.49 -8.09
CA SER A 473 -25.81 12.07 -7.50
C SER A 473 -25.53 13.46 -6.94
N LEU A 474 -24.43 13.62 -6.21
CA LEU A 474 -24.03 14.92 -5.70
C LEU A 474 -23.69 15.91 -6.82
N ALA A 475 -23.12 15.47 -7.94
CA ALA A 475 -22.80 16.35 -9.07
C ALA A 475 -24.07 16.87 -9.75
N PHE A 476 -25.09 16.01 -9.88
CA PHE A 476 -26.41 16.43 -10.36
C PHE A 476 -27.03 17.48 -9.42
N ILE A 477 -27.10 17.22 -8.13
CA ILE A 477 -27.67 18.19 -7.16
C ILE A 477 -26.85 19.48 -7.13
N GLY A 478 -25.52 19.36 -7.16
CA GLY A 478 -24.57 20.46 -7.20
C GLY A 478 -24.75 21.42 -8.37
N SER A 479 -25.35 20.94 -9.48
CA SER A 479 -25.63 21.79 -10.66
C SER A 479 -26.75 22.80 -10.41
N VAL A 480 -27.65 22.49 -9.47
CA VAL A 480 -28.80 23.32 -9.07
C VAL A 480 -28.46 24.22 -7.89
N VAL A 481 -27.71 23.71 -6.92
CA VAL A 481 -27.49 24.36 -5.64
C VAL A 481 -26.14 23.96 -5.07
N LYS A 482 -25.52 24.88 -4.32
CA LYS A 482 -24.28 24.58 -3.61
C LYS A 482 -24.57 23.56 -2.50
N ILE A 483 -23.84 22.45 -2.54
CA ILE A 483 -23.83 21.42 -1.50
C ILE A 483 -22.57 21.55 -0.65
N THR A 484 -22.56 20.93 0.53
CA THR A 484 -21.34 20.69 1.29
C THR A 484 -21.42 19.35 2.02
N LEU A 485 -20.28 18.68 2.13
CA LEU A 485 -20.17 17.42 2.89
C LEU A 485 -19.86 17.68 4.37
N LYS A 486 -19.37 18.88 4.69
CA LYS A 486 -18.97 19.25 6.05
C LYS A 486 -20.21 19.28 6.95
N ASP A 487 -20.08 18.73 8.16
CA ASP A 487 -21.12 18.68 9.19
C ASP A 487 -22.38 17.88 8.79
N SER A 488 -22.35 17.19 7.65
CA SER A 488 -23.43 16.31 7.22
C SER A 488 -23.43 15.03 8.05
N VAL A 489 -24.62 14.65 8.55
CA VAL A 489 -24.84 13.34 9.16
C VAL A 489 -25.09 12.27 8.09
N TRP A 490 -25.46 12.69 6.86
CA TRP A 490 -25.74 11.82 5.72
C TRP A 490 -24.64 11.93 4.67
N HIS A 491 -24.98 12.08 3.39
CA HIS A 491 -24.02 12.15 2.30
C HIS A 491 -23.59 13.57 1.99
N ALA A 492 -24.51 14.53 2.11
CA ALA A 492 -24.25 15.96 1.97
C ALA A 492 -25.39 16.77 2.59
N LEU A 493 -25.19 18.07 2.73
CA LEU A 493 -26.22 19.02 3.08
C LEU A 493 -26.25 20.17 2.06
N MET A 494 -27.39 20.80 1.93
CA MET A 494 -27.53 22.06 1.20
C MET A 494 -28.35 23.06 2.02
N ILE A 495 -28.10 24.33 1.79
CA ILE A 495 -28.85 25.42 2.44
C ILE A 495 -29.69 26.09 1.35
N VAL A 496 -31.00 26.06 1.54
CA VAL A 496 -31.97 26.70 0.63
C VAL A 496 -32.60 27.87 1.37
N GLU A 497 -32.69 29.02 0.70
CA GLU A 497 -33.45 30.16 1.21
C GLU A 497 -34.89 30.07 0.73
N GLU A 498 -35.83 29.94 1.66
CA GLU A 498 -37.26 29.86 1.40
C GLU A 498 -37.94 31.00 2.19
N LYS A 499 -38.55 31.95 1.47
CA LYS A 499 -39.26 33.11 2.07
C LYS A 499 -38.41 33.90 3.08
N GLY A 500 -37.11 34.03 2.82
CA GLY A 500 -36.16 34.74 3.67
C GLY A 500 -35.61 33.93 4.86
N ALA A 501 -36.03 32.67 5.04
CA ALA A 501 -35.48 31.76 6.03
C ALA A 501 -34.51 30.77 5.39
N LYS A 502 -33.37 30.52 6.03
CA LYS A 502 -32.42 29.47 5.64
C LYS A 502 -32.89 28.14 6.18
N ARG A 503 -33.17 27.19 5.30
CA ARG A 503 -33.52 25.80 5.64
C ARG A 503 -32.36 24.89 5.26
N VAL A 504 -32.06 23.94 6.15
CA VAL A 504 -31.08 22.89 5.89
C VAL A 504 -31.82 21.72 5.25
N VAL A 505 -31.26 21.20 4.16
CA VAL A 505 -31.77 20.01 3.50
C VAL A 505 -30.69 18.94 3.50
N ASP A 506 -30.97 17.80 4.11
CA ASP A 506 -30.10 16.63 4.11
C ASP A 506 -30.23 15.86 2.79
N ILE A 507 -29.11 15.41 2.23
CA ILE A 507 -29.07 14.59 1.02
C ILE A 507 -28.68 13.17 1.42
N ILE A 508 -29.57 12.23 1.14
CA ILE A 508 -29.39 10.80 1.38
C ILE A 508 -29.36 10.08 0.03
N ILE A 509 -28.31 9.32 -0.22
CA ILE A 509 -28.12 8.55 -1.45
C ILE A 509 -28.15 7.08 -1.09
N LEU A 510 -28.98 6.30 -1.77
CA LEU A 510 -29.20 4.88 -1.53
C LEU A 510 -29.06 4.10 -2.84
N ASN A 511 -28.29 3.02 -2.84
CA ASN A 511 -28.01 2.16 -3.99
C ASN A 511 -28.49 0.72 -3.75
N GLY A 512 -29.69 0.60 -3.18
CA GLY A 512 -30.28 -0.70 -2.92
C GLY A 512 -30.86 -1.36 -4.15
N ASN A 513 -30.85 -2.68 -4.16
CA ASN A 513 -31.31 -3.45 -5.32
C ASN A 513 -32.84 -3.35 -5.55
N THR A 514 -33.61 -2.90 -4.55
CA THR A 514 -35.04 -2.58 -4.66
C THR A 514 -35.41 -1.38 -3.77
N HIS A 515 -36.51 -0.71 -4.10
CA HIS A 515 -37.05 0.38 -3.27
C HIS A 515 -37.43 -0.09 -1.86
N GLN A 516 -38.00 -1.29 -1.75
CA GLN A 516 -38.34 -1.91 -0.47
C GLN A 516 -37.11 -2.04 0.44
N LYS A 517 -35.95 -2.45 -0.08
CA LYS A 517 -34.76 -2.59 0.75
C LYS A 517 -34.16 -1.25 1.19
N ASN A 518 -34.21 -0.23 0.32
CA ASN A 518 -33.86 1.13 0.70
C ASN A 518 -34.70 1.62 1.88
N LEU A 519 -36.00 1.30 1.85
CA LEU A 519 -36.93 1.65 2.91
C LEU A 519 -36.66 0.87 4.20
N GLU A 520 -36.45 -0.44 4.11
CA GLU A 520 -36.09 -1.28 5.26
C GLU A 520 -34.81 -0.77 5.93
N TYR A 521 -33.82 -0.34 5.13
CA TYR A 521 -32.62 0.30 5.65
C TYR A 521 -32.92 1.59 6.41
N LEU A 522 -33.69 2.51 5.83
CA LEU A 522 -34.07 3.77 6.49
C LEU A 522 -34.82 3.54 7.81
N LYS A 523 -35.71 2.54 7.85
CA LYS A 523 -36.39 2.12 9.08
C LYS A 523 -35.41 1.55 10.10
N LYS A 524 -34.46 0.71 9.68
CA LYS A 524 -33.44 0.10 10.54
C LYS A 524 -32.54 1.15 11.20
N VAL A 525 -32.20 2.23 10.48
CA VAL A 525 -31.38 3.32 11.03
C VAL A 525 -32.21 4.38 11.76
N ASN A 526 -33.50 4.12 12.00
CA ASN A 526 -34.45 5.04 12.65
C ASN A 526 -34.42 6.44 12.02
N PHE A 527 -34.36 6.52 10.69
CA PHE A 527 -34.41 7.80 10.01
C PHE A 527 -35.76 8.49 10.27
N GLN A 528 -35.70 9.73 10.75
CA GLN A 528 -36.84 10.61 10.95
C GLN A 528 -36.51 11.96 10.32
N SER A 529 -37.41 12.46 9.49
CA SER A 529 -37.33 13.86 9.05
C SER A 529 -37.79 14.77 10.20
N THR A 530 -37.42 16.04 10.15
CA THR A 530 -37.90 17.05 11.10
C THR A 530 -38.41 18.25 10.33
N GLU A 531 -39.34 19.01 10.89
CA GLU A 531 -39.84 20.24 10.24
C GLU A 531 -38.71 21.26 9.99
N GLU A 532 -37.64 21.23 10.80
CA GLU A 532 -36.47 22.10 10.68
C GLU A 532 -35.48 21.63 9.59
N ARG A 533 -35.50 20.34 9.25
CA ARG A 533 -34.58 19.72 8.28
C ARG A 533 -35.34 18.87 7.27
N LYS A 534 -35.52 19.44 6.08
CA LYS A 534 -36.02 18.71 4.91
C LYS A 534 -34.98 17.67 4.46
N THR A 535 -35.40 16.66 3.72
CA THR A 535 -34.49 15.60 3.22
C THR A 535 -34.76 15.31 1.74
N ILE A 536 -33.71 15.20 0.93
CA ILE A 536 -33.76 14.59 -0.41
C ILE A 536 -33.23 13.16 -0.32
N ILE A 537 -34.03 12.20 -0.76
CA ILE A 537 -33.62 10.81 -0.92
C ILE A 537 -33.44 10.51 -2.40
N ILE A 538 -32.21 10.19 -2.78
CA ILE A 538 -31.82 9.76 -4.13
C ILE A 538 -31.65 8.26 -4.13
N SER A 539 -32.51 7.54 -4.86
CA SER A 539 -32.42 6.07 -4.95
C SER A 539 -31.96 5.62 -6.34
N ARG A 540 -30.86 4.87 -6.39
CA ARG A 540 -30.44 4.11 -7.57
C ARG A 540 -30.94 2.67 -7.45
N THR A 541 -32.19 2.47 -7.84
CA THR A 541 -32.80 1.14 -7.99
C THR A 541 -32.81 0.78 -9.48
N SER A 542 -32.75 -0.52 -9.80
CA SER A 542 -32.82 -0.96 -11.20
C SER A 542 -34.10 -0.43 -11.85
N PRO A 543 -34.03 0.13 -13.07
CA PRO A 543 -35.18 0.70 -13.78
C PRO A 543 -36.25 -0.37 -14.09
N GLU A 544 -35.88 -1.65 -14.04
CA GLU A 544 -36.78 -2.79 -14.26
C GLU A 544 -37.83 -3.00 -13.14
N LYS A 545 -37.68 -2.30 -12.00
CA LYS A 545 -38.62 -2.39 -10.87
C LYS A 545 -39.16 -1.01 -10.53
N PRO A 546 -40.12 -0.48 -11.31
CA PRO A 546 -40.75 0.79 -10.98
C PRO A 546 -41.35 0.72 -9.58
N MET A 547 -41.27 1.85 -8.88
CA MET A 547 -41.79 1.98 -7.52
C MET A 547 -43.29 1.68 -7.50
N THR A 548 -43.70 0.71 -6.68
CA THR A 548 -45.13 0.38 -6.56
C THR A 548 -45.88 1.51 -5.85
N ASP A 549 -47.19 1.63 -6.03
CA ASP A 549 -47.97 2.67 -5.32
C ASP A 549 -47.90 2.49 -3.80
N LYS A 550 -47.75 1.25 -3.32
CA LYS A 550 -47.48 0.95 -1.91
C LYS A 550 -46.11 1.47 -1.45
N ASP A 551 -45.09 1.36 -2.29
CA ASP A 551 -43.78 1.96 -2.00
C ASP A 551 -43.91 3.49 -1.95
N LYS A 552 -44.69 4.11 -2.85
CA LYS A 552 -44.97 5.56 -2.81
C LYS A 552 -45.70 5.96 -1.54
N GLU A 553 -46.76 5.26 -1.15
CA GLU A 553 -47.56 5.56 0.06
C GLU A 553 -46.76 5.58 1.36
N ILE A 554 -45.79 4.68 1.53
CA ILE A 554 -44.99 4.60 2.78
C ILE A 554 -44.14 5.86 3.01
N TYR A 555 -44.03 6.67 1.99
CA TYR A 555 -42.87 7.48 1.70
C TYR A 555 -43.47 8.90 1.48
N ASP A 556 -44.59 9.02 0.77
CA ASP A 556 -45.37 10.25 0.56
C ASP A 556 -46.21 10.70 1.77
N THR A 557 -46.08 10.04 2.93
CA THR A 557 -46.75 10.47 4.17
C THR A 557 -46.06 11.65 4.86
N ASP A 558 -44.81 11.95 4.52
CA ASP A 558 -44.01 13.00 5.16
C ASP A 558 -43.66 14.11 4.17
N THR A 559 -44.29 15.28 4.37
CA THR A 559 -44.11 16.47 3.53
C THR A 559 -42.69 17.05 3.56
N ASN A 560 -41.83 16.59 4.46
CA ASN A 560 -40.43 17.03 4.56
C ASN A 560 -39.45 16.16 3.75
N ILE A 561 -39.94 15.11 3.07
CA ILE A 561 -39.11 14.18 2.30
C ILE A 561 -39.37 14.34 0.80
N TYR A 562 -38.33 14.76 0.07
CA TYR A 562 -38.28 14.81 -1.38
C TYR A 562 -37.62 13.55 -1.92
N ARG A 563 -38.11 13.05 -3.06
CA ARG A 563 -37.54 11.86 -3.70
C ARG A 563 -37.10 12.15 -5.10
N CYS A 564 -36.02 11.49 -5.49
CA CYS A 564 -35.56 11.49 -6.85
C CYS A 564 -34.99 10.12 -7.20
N GLY A 565 -35.47 9.50 -8.29
CA GLY A 565 -34.78 8.38 -8.88
C GLY A 565 -33.45 8.86 -9.48
N PHE A 566 -32.37 8.10 -9.30
CA PHE A 566 -31.10 8.42 -9.98
C PHE A 566 -31.28 8.49 -11.51
N HIS A 567 -32.18 7.68 -12.06
CA HIS A 567 -32.55 7.73 -13.49
C HIS A 567 -33.25 9.04 -13.88
N ASP A 568 -34.04 9.66 -13.00
CA ASP A 568 -34.69 10.94 -13.29
C ASP A 568 -33.65 12.08 -13.38
N LEU A 569 -32.61 12.02 -12.54
CA LEU A 569 -31.45 12.92 -12.64
C LEU A 569 -30.72 12.73 -13.97
N ILE A 570 -30.52 11.48 -14.40
CA ILE A 570 -29.91 11.18 -15.71
C ILE A 570 -30.77 11.73 -16.85
N SER A 571 -32.08 11.49 -16.82
CA SER A 571 -33.01 12.00 -17.85
C SER A 571 -32.99 13.53 -17.98
N SER A 572 -32.60 14.23 -16.91
CA SER A 572 -32.41 15.69 -16.93
C SER A 572 -31.26 16.15 -17.84
N LEU A 573 -30.31 15.27 -18.20
CA LEU A 573 -29.24 15.56 -19.15
C LEU A 573 -29.71 15.76 -20.58
N SER A 574 -30.95 15.40 -20.91
CA SER A 574 -31.59 15.81 -22.17
C SER A 574 -31.70 17.34 -22.32
N ALA A 575 -31.34 18.11 -21.29
CA ALA A 575 -31.27 19.57 -21.34
C ALA A 575 -30.19 20.07 -22.32
N SER A 576 -30.58 21.03 -23.14
CA SER A 576 -29.70 21.70 -24.09
C SER A 576 -28.76 22.73 -23.44
N ASN A 577 -29.10 23.21 -22.25
CA ASN A 577 -28.36 24.23 -21.52
C ASN A 577 -28.60 24.13 -20.00
N ARG A 578 -27.84 24.92 -19.23
CA ARG A 578 -27.85 24.85 -17.77
C ARG A 578 -29.18 25.27 -17.14
N ALA A 579 -29.88 26.26 -17.69
CA ALA A 579 -31.16 26.70 -17.15
C ALA A 579 -32.22 25.59 -17.30
N GLU A 580 -32.24 24.92 -18.45
CA GLU A 580 -33.10 23.78 -18.70
C GLU A 580 -32.75 22.59 -17.78
N LEU A 581 -31.45 22.31 -17.56
CA LEU A 581 -31.01 21.28 -16.62
C LEU A 581 -31.55 21.55 -15.21
N ILE A 582 -31.40 22.80 -14.73
CA ILE A 582 -31.88 23.20 -13.41
C ILE A 582 -33.39 23.00 -13.27
N ALA A 583 -34.16 23.38 -14.29
CA ALA A 583 -35.61 23.19 -14.31
C ALA A 583 -36.00 21.70 -14.25
N LYS A 584 -35.31 20.85 -15.03
CA LYS A 584 -35.56 19.41 -15.04
C LYS A 584 -35.20 18.74 -13.72
N ILE A 585 -34.05 19.06 -13.12
CA ILE A 585 -33.65 18.49 -11.82
C ILE A 585 -34.59 18.95 -10.71
N ARG A 586 -35.03 20.22 -10.70
CA ARG A 586 -36.06 20.69 -9.74
C ARG A 586 -37.38 19.95 -9.93
N GLY A 587 -37.80 19.72 -11.18
CA GLY A 587 -38.97 18.89 -11.47
C GLY A 587 -38.83 17.45 -10.97
N ALA A 588 -37.62 16.89 -11.07
CA ALA A 588 -37.33 15.52 -10.63
C ALA A 588 -37.27 15.35 -9.10
N ILE A 589 -36.84 16.37 -8.36
CA ILE A 589 -36.77 16.33 -6.89
C ILE A 589 -38.11 16.78 -6.26
N GLY A 590 -38.87 17.61 -6.97
CA GLY A 590 -39.99 18.38 -6.43
C GLY A 590 -39.56 19.80 -6.04
N ASP A 591 -40.51 20.74 -5.97
CA ASP A 591 -40.21 22.14 -5.66
C ASP A 591 -39.75 22.29 -4.20
N ILE A 592 -38.45 22.50 -4.02
CA ILE A 592 -37.81 22.71 -2.72
C ILE A 592 -37.99 24.18 -2.27
N SER A 593 -38.27 25.07 -3.23
CA SER A 593 -38.54 26.50 -3.05
C SER A 593 -40.05 26.76 -3.03
N GLY A 594 -40.72 26.33 -1.96
CA GLY A 594 -42.13 26.67 -1.73
C GLY A 594 -42.39 28.17 -1.53
#